data_AF-A0A2T7P722-F1
#
_entry.id   AF-A0A2T7P722-F1
#
_cell.length_a   1.000
_cell.length_b   1.000
_cell.length_c   1.000
_cell.angle_alpha   90.00
_cell.angle_beta   90.00
_cell.angle_gamma   90.00
#
_symmetry.space_group_name_H-M   'P 1'
#
loop_
_entity.id
_entity.type
_entity.pdbx_description
1 polymer ?
#
loop_
_entity_poly.entity_id
_entity_poly.type
_entity_poly.pdbx_seq_one_letter_code
_entity_poly.pdbx_strand_id
1 'polypeptide(L)'
;MWKYKSWKTCLTASLALNLVAFIYLGIQQHYQSTHDPRMVNQPQQEHRENAFDPHHPVTPVTELVTVIIRDFEDFENALVETVSEIQNVLGHVKTLIVGNKFPYPPLKLDKTWNVEVVSLATNLLHNFSSSRPDHLIKTKFVLVLPDAAKFKHWKNLQSAMQMLRSTGKTKAVAMRVGGEPLSCMTLDVDLRLWQMMILAGNSTSGQCDMMHGEHALLMLASDFLQLADPFASPFPPCFYIMAKLRQWKIRNFDKVSLARIKELFTDPHNKWKHKRLEEDRLTKFYYQAGIKLVIHSDGRKEYYGCTKSTARCFGTIVDDMPEYLYEGRWTPPCCLRALRETARYVFEILDKENVRYWLEGGSLLGAARNGDIIPWDYDVDIGIYRDDIGQSSHLKDAAENRFVDELGYVWEKGSEGDFFRVQYSEQNHLHVDIHPFYSRNGTMTKDTWFRTHRQDTEFPEHYLKPLTQINFVGMMASAPNNVKSFLEFKFGEGVIGQPRYPNFKKVQ
;
A
#
# COMPACT_ATOMS: atom_id res chain seq x y z
N MET A 1 0.82 74.76 -9.00
CA MET A 1 1.79 73.76 -8.48
C MET A 1 1.35 73.35 -7.08
N TRP A 2 0.96 72.08 -6.88
CA TRP A 2 0.83 71.31 -5.62
C TRP A 2 -0.36 70.35 -5.77
N LYS A 3 -0.10 69.12 -6.26
CA LYS A 3 -0.92 67.90 -6.05
C LYS A 3 -0.37 66.74 -6.91
N TYR A 4 0.88 66.32 -6.70
CA TYR A 4 1.40 65.06 -7.29
C TYR A 4 2.55 64.42 -6.47
N LYS A 5 2.65 64.72 -5.17
CA LYS A 5 3.68 64.16 -4.27
C LYS A 5 3.16 63.29 -3.12
N SER A 6 1.84 63.05 -3.02
CA SER A 6 1.21 62.47 -1.81
C SER A 6 1.10 60.92 -1.79
N TRP A 7 0.98 60.26 -2.95
CA TRP A 7 0.87 58.79 -2.98
C TRP A 7 2.18 58.11 -2.57
N LYS A 8 3.31 58.57 -3.12
CA LYS A 8 4.60 57.88 -2.94
C LYS A 8 5.04 57.93 -1.47
N THR A 9 4.78 59.03 -0.78
CA THR A 9 5.01 59.18 0.67
C THR A 9 4.09 58.28 1.49
N CYS A 10 2.81 58.12 1.11
CA CYS A 10 1.90 57.18 1.78
C CYS A 10 2.32 55.72 1.58
N LEU A 11 2.75 55.35 0.37
CA LEU A 11 3.18 53.98 0.08
C LEU A 11 4.47 53.64 0.83
N THR A 12 5.45 54.56 0.86
CA THR A 12 6.68 54.37 1.64
C THR A 12 6.42 54.32 3.14
N ALA A 13 5.48 55.12 3.65
CA ALA A 13 5.08 55.08 5.05
C ALA A 13 4.41 53.74 5.41
N SER A 14 3.53 53.23 4.54
CA SER A 14 2.86 51.95 4.74
C SER A 14 3.82 50.76 4.69
N LEU A 15 4.79 50.77 3.77
CA LEU A 15 5.84 49.75 3.71
C LEU A 15 6.76 49.81 4.94
N ALA A 16 7.11 51.02 5.41
CA ALA A 16 7.91 51.18 6.63
C ALA A 16 7.16 50.69 7.89
N LEU A 17 5.86 51.00 8.01
CA LEU A 17 5.01 50.52 9.10
C LEU A 17 4.89 49.00 9.12
N ASN A 18 4.70 48.37 7.95
CA ASN A 18 4.68 46.91 7.85
C ASN A 18 6.03 46.28 8.19
N LEU A 19 7.15 46.89 7.78
CA LEU A 19 8.48 46.42 8.13
C LEU A 19 8.72 46.49 9.65
N VAL A 20 8.32 47.60 10.29
CA VAL A 20 8.40 47.74 11.75
C VAL A 20 7.51 46.73 12.47
N ALA A 21 6.30 46.46 11.95
CA ALA A 21 5.43 45.42 12.50
C ALA A 21 6.03 44.01 12.37
N PHE A 22 6.66 43.69 11.24
CA PHE A 22 7.38 42.42 11.05
C PHE A 22 8.59 42.28 11.96
N ILE A 23 9.37 43.35 12.14
CA ILE A 23 10.50 43.38 13.09
C ILE A 23 9.98 43.22 14.53
N TYR A 24 8.90 43.91 14.90
CA TYR A 24 8.29 43.81 16.22
C TYR A 24 7.75 42.40 16.49
N LEU A 25 7.08 41.77 15.51
CA LEU A 25 6.62 40.38 15.61
C LEU A 25 7.78 39.40 15.70
N GLY A 26 8.86 39.63 14.95
CA GLY A 26 10.10 38.84 15.06
C GLY A 26 10.77 38.98 16.42
N ILE A 27 10.81 40.19 16.99
CA ILE A 27 11.31 40.44 18.34
C ILE A 27 10.39 39.81 19.39
N GLN A 28 9.07 39.88 19.25
CA GLN A 28 8.10 39.22 20.14
C GLN A 28 8.24 37.69 20.10
N GLN A 29 8.40 37.10 18.92
CA GLN A 29 8.59 35.66 18.75
C GLN A 29 9.95 35.20 19.30
N HIS A 30 11.00 36.02 19.12
CA HIS A 30 12.30 35.79 19.73
C HIS A 30 12.27 35.98 21.26
N TYR A 31 11.52 36.95 21.77
CA TYR A 31 11.35 37.19 23.21
C TYR A 31 10.56 36.06 23.87
N GLN A 32 9.47 35.57 23.25
CA GLN A 32 8.74 34.39 23.70
C GLN A 32 9.58 33.11 23.62
N SER A 33 10.43 32.96 22.59
CA SER A 33 11.38 31.86 22.49
C SER A 33 12.50 31.90 23.54
N THR A 34 12.85 33.09 24.05
CA THR A 34 13.97 33.28 25.00
C THR A 34 13.52 33.40 26.45
N HIS A 35 12.24 33.67 26.71
CA HIS A 35 11.69 33.92 28.05
C HIS A 35 10.45 33.06 28.39
N ASP A 36 10.32 31.85 27.83
CA ASP A 36 9.34 30.87 28.32
C ASP A 36 9.64 30.53 29.80
N PRO A 37 8.76 30.90 30.76
CA PRO A 37 9.00 30.70 32.18
C PRO A 37 8.90 29.23 32.62
N ARG A 38 8.71 28.28 31.70
CA ARG A 38 8.70 26.83 31.98
C ARG A 38 10.06 26.16 31.78
N MET A 39 11.13 26.92 31.56
CA MET A 39 12.51 26.42 31.51
C MET A 39 13.44 27.20 32.45
N VAL A 40 13.22 27.13 33.76
CA VAL A 40 14.26 27.46 34.75
C VAL A 40 14.14 26.46 35.92
N ASN A 41 15.29 25.90 36.29
CA ASN A 41 15.55 24.89 37.32
C ASN A 41 15.40 23.41 36.91
N GLN A 42 16.19 22.99 35.92
CA GLN A 42 16.96 21.75 36.09
C GLN A 42 18.45 22.10 35.88
N PRO A 43 19.38 21.61 36.72
CA PRO A 43 20.80 21.89 36.55
C PRO A 43 21.25 21.35 35.19
N GLN A 44 21.80 22.22 34.35
CA GLN A 44 22.54 21.82 33.15
C GLN A 44 23.77 21.02 33.58
N GLN A 45 23.65 19.70 33.61
CA GLN A 45 24.79 18.83 33.34
C GLN A 45 24.94 18.76 31.82
N GLU A 46 25.91 19.50 31.29
CA GLU A 46 26.51 19.21 29.99
C GLU A 46 27.01 17.76 30.00
N HIS A 47 26.19 16.81 29.56
CA HIS A 47 26.70 15.53 29.11
C HIS A 47 27.39 15.73 27.76
N ARG A 48 28.66 16.11 27.82
CA ARG A 48 29.63 15.59 26.86
C ARG A 48 29.42 14.08 26.81
N GLU A 49 28.94 13.56 25.69
CA GLU A 49 29.05 12.12 25.42
C GLU A 49 30.54 11.80 25.40
N ASN A 50 31.02 11.33 26.56
CA ASN A 50 32.38 10.92 26.75
C ASN A 50 32.72 9.85 25.70
N ALA A 51 33.80 10.11 24.98
CA ALA A 51 34.62 9.06 24.40
C ALA A 51 34.79 7.95 25.45
N PHE A 52 34.62 6.70 25.03
CA PHE A 52 34.73 5.47 25.83
C PHE A 52 35.68 5.62 27.03
N ASP A 53 35.12 5.83 28.23
CA ASP A 53 35.84 5.75 29.50
C ASP A 53 35.85 4.27 29.94
N PRO A 54 37.01 3.61 30.03
CA PRO A 54 37.12 2.20 30.40
C PRO A 54 36.79 1.90 31.87
N HIS A 55 36.41 2.90 32.68
CA HIS A 55 36.14 2.75 34.12
C HIS A 55 34.68 2.94 34.57
N HIS A 56 33.71 3.07 33.65
CA HIS A 56 32.27 3.03 34.00
C HIS A 56 31.72 1.59 34.02
N PRO A 57 30.88 1.21 35.00
CA PRO A 57 30.27 -0.12 35.04
C PRO A 57 29.42 -0.33 33.79
N VAL A 58 29.80 -1.33 32.98
CA VAL A 58 29.08 -1.72 31.76
C VAL A 58 27.66 -2.11 32.17
N THR A 59 26.66 -1.33 31.77
CA THR A 59 25.25 -1.67 32.00
C THR A 59 24.99 -3.09 31.51
N PRO A 60 24.50 -4.00 32.37
CA PRO A 60 24.25 -5.38 31.97
C PRO A 60 23.31 -5.44 30.76
N VAL A 61 23.58 -6.37 29.82
CA VAL A 61 22.72 -6.60 28.64
C VAL A 61 21.27 -6.89 29.06
N THR A 62 21.08 -7.49 30.24
CA THR A 62 19.80 -7.80 30.87
C THR A 62 18.90 -6.58 31.10
N GLU A 63 19.46 -5.38 31.23
CA GLU A 63 18.70 -4.13 31.41
C GLU A 63 18.50 -3.37 30.09
N LEU A 64 19.22 -3.75 29.03
CA LEU A 64 19.25 -3.02 27.77
C LEU A 64 18.33 -3.60 26.70
N VAL A 65 18.06 -4.91 26.73
CA VAL A 65 17.41 -5.63 25.61
C VAL A 65 16.26 -6.50 26.11
N THR A 66 15.12 -6.40 25.42
CA THR A 66 14.03 -7.39 25.48
C THR A 66 14.10 -8.23 24.21
N VAL A 67 14.18 -9.56 24.37
CA VAL A 67 14.14 -10.50 23.25
C VAL A 67 12.69 -10.90 22.98
N ILE A 68 12.29 -10.92 21.71
CA ILE A 68 10.94 -11.29 21.28
C ILE A 68 11.05 -12.42 20.29
N ILE A 69 10.36 -13.54 20.55
CA ILE A 69 10.18 -14.63 19.60
C ILE A 69 8.74 -14.56 19.12
N ARG A 70 8.53 -14.22 17.84
CA ARG A 70 7.21 -13.91 17.28
C ARG A 70 6.67 -14.99 16.36
N ASP A 71 7.49 -15.45 15.42
CA ASP A 71 7.09 -16.44 14.43
C ASP A 71 7.69 -17.79 14.80
N PHE A 72 6.80 -18.71 15.14
CA PHE A 72 7.07 -20.11 15.46
C PHE A 72 5.80 -20.91 15.15
N GLU A 73 5.94 -22.23 15.02
CA GLU A 73 4.82 -23.11 14.76
C GLU A 73 4.62 -24.15 15.87
N ASP A 74 3.37 -24.30 16.32
CA ASP A 74 2.99 -25.25 17.37
C ASP A 74 3.42 -26.70 17.05
N PHE A 75 3.33 -27.08 15.77
CA PHE A 75 3.57 -28.46 15.33
C PHE A 75 5.05 -28.82 15.22
N GLU A 76 5.94 -27.82 15.10
CA GLU A 76 7.39 -28.01 15.07
C GLU A 76 8.09 -26.69 15.42
N ASN A 77 8.80 -26.66 16.54
CA ASN A 77 9.54 -25.49 17.02
C ASN A 77 10.75 -25.90 17.90
N ALA A 78 11.57 -24.92 18.25
CA ALA A 78 12.72 -25.01 19.15
C ALA A 78 12.61 -24.02 20.31
N LEU A 79 11.41 -23.59 20.69
CA LEU A 79 11.22 -22.43 21.59
C LEU A 79 11.92 -22.59 22.93
N VAL A 80 11.81 -23.77 23.56
CA VAL A 80 12.42 -24.02 24.87
C VAL A 80 13.94 -24.02 24.76
N GLU A 81 14.49 -24.64 23.71
CA GLU A 81 15.94 -24.65 23.45
C GLU A 81 16.46 -23.24 23.11
N THR A 82 15.74 -22.48 22.27
CA THR A 82 16.04 -21.09 21.93
C THR A 82 16.09 -20.21 23.18
N VAL A 83 15.09 -20.32 24.05
CA VAL A 83 15.04 -19.57 25.31
C VAL A 83 16.18 -19.99 26.24
N SER A 84 16.45 -21.28 26.39
CA SER A 84 17.57 -21.78 27.20
C SER A 84 18.89 -21.17 26.73
N GLU A 85 19.15 -21.14 25.42
CA GLU A 85 20.34 -20.53 24.83
C GLU A 85 20.41 -19.02 25.04
N ILE A 86 19.28 -18.30 24.94
CA ILE A 86 19.20 -16.88 25.30
C ILE A 86 19.63 -16.68 26.75
N GLN A 87 19.07 -17.45 27.68
CA GLN A 87 19.37 -17.28 29.11
C GLN A 87 20.82 -17.65 29.44
N ASN A 88 21.38 -18.68 28.79
CA ASN A 88 22.77 -19.10 28.97
C ASN A 88 23.77 -18.06 28.47
N VAL A 89 23.50 -17.40 27.34
CA VAL A 89 24.45 -16.47 26.70
C VAL A 89 24.25 -15.02 27.13
N LEU A 90 23.01 -14.60 27.36
CA LEU A 90 22.63 -13.21 27.67
C LEU A 90 22.22 -13.01 29.13
N GLY A 91 22.17 -14.08 29.94
CA GLY A 91 21.72 -14.03 31.33
C GLY A 91 20.20 -13.90 31.45
N HIS A 92 19.71 -13.36 32.57
CA HIS A 92 18.28 -13.16 32.87
C HIS A 92 17.59 -12.04 32.06
N VAL A 93 17.89 -11.95 30.76
CA VAL A 93 17.25 -11.03 29.80
C VAL A 93 15.75 -11.32 29.74
N LYS A 94 14.95 -10.25 29.70
CA LYS A 94 13.52 -10.35 29.46
C LYS A 94 13.26 -10.97 28.09
N THR A 95 12.57 -12.10 28.06
CA THR A 95 12.21 -12.80 26.82
C THR A 95 10.69 -12.92 26.70
N LEU A 96 10.13 -12.49 25.58
CA LEU A 96 8.70 -12.59 25.28
C LEU A 96 8.48 -13.60 24.16
N ILE A 97 7.69 -14.64 24.40
CA ILE A 97 7.18 -15.54 23.35
C ILE A 97 5.78 -15.05 22.99
N VAL A 98 5.65 -14.41 21.83
CA VAL A 98 4.41 -13.73 21.42
C VAL A 98 3.72 -14.55 20.33
N GLY A 99 2.58 -15.15 20.66
CA GLY A 99 1.78 -15.95 19.73
C GLY A 99 0.40 -15.35 19.47
N ASN A 100 -0.23 -15.71 18.35
CA ASN A 100 -1.65 -15.36 18.12
C ASN A 100 -2.56 -16.04 19.15
N LYS A 101 -2.14 -17.22 19.65
CA LYS A 101 -2.74 -18.00 20.71
C LYS A 101 -1.62 -18.52 21.62
N PHE A 102 -1.98 -19.06 22.78
CA PHE A 102 -1.00 -19.79 23.58
C PHE A 102 -0.47 -21.02 22.83
N PRO A 103 0.85 -21.30 22.87
CA PRO A 103 1.43 -22.46 22.21
C PRO A 103 0.84 -23.77 22.74
N TYR A 104 0.60 -24.70 21.83
CA TYR A 104 0.18 -26.06 22.18
C TYR A 104 0.99 -27.11 21.40
N PRO A 105 1.65 -28.08 22.06
CA PRO A 105 1.58 -28.38 23.50
C PRO A 105 2.22 -27.28 24.40
N PRO A 106 1.82 -27.17 25.68
CA PRO A 106 2.37 -26.16 26.58
C PRO A 106 3.88 -26.25 26.71
N LEU A 107 4.55 -25.10 26.66
CA LEU A 107 6.00 -25.01 26.76
C LEU A 107 6.48 -25.35 28.18
N LYS A 108 7.50 -26.20 28.28
CA LYS A 108 8.15 -26.55 29.55
C LYS A 108 9.30 -25.58 29.82
N LEU A 109 8.97 -24.37 30.27
CA LEU A 109 9.94 -23.33 30.59
C LEU A 109 10.41 -23.45 32.05
N ASP A 110 11.69 -23.16 32.30
CA ASP A 110 12.21 -23.05 33.66
C ASP A 110 11.61 -21.82 34.36
N LYS A 111 11.11 -22.01 35.58
CA LYS A 111 10.48 -20.94 36.38
C LYS A 111 11.46 -19.86 36.81
N THR A 112 12.76 -20.13 36.77
CA THR A 112 13.81 -19.16 37.10
C THR A 112 14.12 -18.20 35.95
N TRP A 113 13.68 -18.51 34.72
CA TRP A 113 13.92 -17.67 33.56
C TRP A 113 12.98 -16.46 33.54
N ASN A 114 13.49 -15.32 33.08
CA ASN A 114 12.69 -14.12 32.90
C ASN A 114 11.92 -14.15 31.57
N VAL A 115 10.98 -15.09 31.45
CA VAL A 115 10.26 -15.41 30.22
C VAL A 115 8.76 -15.26 30.43
N GLU A 116 8.10 -14.58 29.50
CA GLU A 116 6.64 -14.50 29.47
C GLU A 116 6.11 -14.99 28.12
N VAL A 117 5.05 -15.81 28.17
CA VAL A 117 4.31 -16.23 26.99
C VAL A 117 3.06 -15.37 26.89
N VAL A 118 2.95 -14.60 25.80
CA VAL A 118 1.86 -13.64 25.60
C VAL A 118 1.04 -14.06 24.40
N SER A 119 -0.27 -14.18 24.60
CA SER A 119 -1.23 -14.40 23.52
C SER A 119 -1.83 -13.07 23.08
N LEU A 120 -1.81 -12.80 21.76
CA LEU A 120 -2.45 -11.63 21.16
C LEU A 120 -3.96 -11.79 20.99
N ALA A 121 -4.51 -13.00 21.22
CA ALA A 121 -5.94 -13.24 21.13
C ALA A 121 -6.68 -12.46 22.21
N THR A 122 -7.80 -11.84 21.84
CA THR A 122 -8.76 -11.30 22.78
C THR A 122 -9.28 -12.43 23.67
N ASN A 123 -9.17 -12.26 24.99
CA ASN A 123 -9.76 -13.17 25.96
C ASN A 123 -10.73 -12.38 26.83
N LEU A 124 -12.02 -12.74 26.77
CA LEU A 124 -13.11 -12.04 27.45
C LEU A 124 -13.03 -12.14 28.99
N LEU A 125 -12.20 -13.02 29.53
CA LEU A 125 -11.98 -13.20 30.96
C LEU A 125 -10.80 -12.38 31.51
N HIS A 126 -9.99 -11.78 30.64
CA HIS A 126 -8.82 -11.00 31.04
C HIS A 126 -8.96 -9.53 30.67
N ASN A 127 -8.11 -8.70 31.28
CA ASN A 127 -8.10 -7.27 31.02
C ASN A 127 -7.48 -6.94 29.65
N PHE A 128 -7.74 -5.74 29.13
CA PHE A 128 -7.20 -5.29 27.84
C PHE A 128 -5.67 -5.40 27.75
N SER A 129 -4.95 -5.18 28.85
CA SER A 129 -3.49 -5.27 28.89
C SER A 129 -2.94 -6.69 28.72
N SER A 130 -3.71 -7.75 28.99
CA SER A 130 -3.19 -9.12 28.96
C SER A 130 -2.80 -9.59 27.56
N SER A 131 -3.42 -9.02 26.51
CA SER A 131 -3.13 -9.34 25.10
C SER A 131 -2.20 -8.32 24.43
N ARG A 132 -1.53 -7.48 25.23
CA ARG A 132 -0.76 -6.31 24.78
C ARG A 132 0.69 -6.44 25.24
N PRO A 133 1.62 -7.02 24.45
CA PRO A 133 2.99 -7.24 24.92
C PRO A 133 3.82 -5.94 25.08
N ASP A 134 3.35 -4.81 24.56
CA ASP A 134 4.04 -3.52 24.58
C ASP A 134 4.38 -3.01 25.98
N HIS A 135 3.49 -3.18 26.96
CA HIS A 135 3.75 -2.73 28.34
C HIS A 135 4.84 -3.54 29.07
N LEU A 136 5.20 -4.72 28.53
CA LEU A 136 6.26 -5.58 29.06
C LEU A 136 7.65 -5.17 28.54
N ILE A 137 7.71 -4.37 27.48
CA ILE A 137 8.94 -3.89 26.86
C ILE A 137 9.38 -2.60 27.57
N LYS A 138 10.25 -2.75 28.58
CA LYS A 138 10.77 -1.63 29.39
C LYS A 138 12.22 -1.26 29.07
N THR A 139 12.86 -2.04 28.21
CA THR A 139 14.28 -1.91 27.86
C THR A 139 14.47 -0.95 26.68
N LYS A 140 15.71 -0.44 26.52
CA LYS A 140 16.03 0.50 25.43
C LYS A 140 15.93 -0.13 24.04
N PHE A 141 16.27 -1.41 23.92
CA PHE A 141 16.29 -2.14 22.66
C PHE A 141 15.32 -3.32 22.68
N VAL A 142 14.86 -3.66 21.48
CA VAL A 142 14.13 -4.89 21.19
C VAL A 142 14.93 -5.68 20.16
N LEU A 143 15.06 -6.97 20.42
CA LEU A 143 15.64 -7.94 19.50
C LEU A 143 14.56 -8.97 19.14
N VAL A 144 14.05 -8.90 17.91
CA VAL A 144 13.13 -9.91 17.40
C VAL A 144 13.96 -11.04 16.81
N LEU A 145 13.88 -12.22 17.44
CA LEU A 145 14.69 -13.39 17.16
C LEU A 145 13.83 -14.48 16.53
N PRO A 146 14.22 -15.04 15.37
CA PRO A 146 13.58 -16.24 14.82
C PRO A 146 13.72 -17.44 15.76
N ASP A 147 12.78 -18.37 15.69
CA ASP A 147 12.92 -19.64 16.38
C ASP A 147 14.16 -20.43 15.89
N ALA A 148 14.69 -21.30 16.75
CA ALA A 148 15.94 -22.04 16.59
C ALA A 148 17.22 -21.20 16.38
N ALA A 149 17.18 -19.87 16.49
CA ALA A 149 18.37 -19.04 16.39
C ALA A 149 19.16 -19.00 17.72
N LYS A 150 20.50 -19.04 17.62
CA LYS A 150 21.41 -19.10 18.77
C LYS A 150 22.52 -18.06 18.70
N PHE A 151 22.80 -17.40 19.82
CA PHE A 151 23.97 -16.53 19.96
C PHE A 151 25.23 -17.36 20.17
N LYS A 152 26.31 -17.00 19.46
CA LYS A 152 27.65 -17.51 19.77
C LYS A 152 28.22 -16.79 20.99
N HIS A 153 28.13 -15.45 21.02
CA HIS A 153 28.63 -14.60 22.10
C HIS A 153 27.82 -13.30 22.22
N TRP A 154 27.69 -12.76 23.44
CA TRP A 154 26.96 -11.52 23.72
C TRP A 154 27.57 -10.28 23.05
N LYS A 155 28.89 -10.28 22.79
CA LYS A 155 29.60 -9.17 22.12
C LYS A 155 29.06 -8.87 20.71
N ASN A 156 28.43 -9.85 20.06
CA ASN A 156 27.78 -9.69 18.77
C ASN A 156 26.61 -8.70 18.87
N LEU A 157 25.79 -8.85 19.93
CA LEU A 157 24.66 -7.97 20.21
C LEU A 157 25.13 -6.55 20.57
N GLN A 158 26.22 -6.44 21.34
CA GLN A 158 26.84 -5.15 21.64
C GLN A 158 27.28 -4.40 20.37
N SER A 159 27.95 -5.10 19.45
CA SER A 159 28.40 -4.54 18.18
C SER A 159 27.23 -4.12 17.28
N ALA A 160 26.15 -4.90 17.26
CA ALA A 160 24.93 -4.55 16.54
C ALA A 160 24.23 -3.31 17.14
N MET A 161 24.18 -3.19 18.47
CA MET A 161 23.67 -1.99 19.17
C MET A 161 24.50 -0.74 18.83
N GLN A 162 25.82 -0.86 18.75
CA GLN A 162 26.70 0.23 18.32
C GLN A 162 26.43 0.63 16.87
N MET A 163 26.26 -0.35 15.96
CA MET A 163 25.92 -0.07 14.56
C MET A 163 24.58 0.68 14.45
N LEU A 164 23.55 0.26 15.19
CA LEU A 164 22.24 0.91 15.19
C LEU A 164 22.33 2.38 15.60
N ARG A 165 23.19 2.71 16.58
CA ARG A 165 23.40 4.10 17.05
C ARG A 165 24.22 4.97 16.09
N SER A 166 25.00 4.36 15.20
CA SER A 166 25.96 5.10 14.36
C SER A 166 25.34 5.98 13.26
N THR A 167 24.05 5.78 12.92
CA THR A 167 23.44 6.44 11.76
C THR A 167 21.96 6.77 11.98
N GLY A 168 21.57 8.05 11.87
CA GLY A 168 20.20 8.50 12.18
C GLY A 168 19.08 7.96 11.27
N LYS A 169 19.38 7.49 10.06
CA LYS A 169 18.38 6.89 9.15
C LYS A 169 18.16 5.39 9.35
N THR A 170 19.06 4.72 10.08
CA THR A 170 18.94 3.29 10.34
C THR A 170 18.07 3.06 11.55
N LYS A 171 17.01 2.27 11.36
CA LYS A 171 16.02 1.99 12.40
C LYS A 171 16.00 0.52 12.82
N ALA A 172 16.61 -0.35 12.02
CA ALA A 172 16.87 -1.72 12.41
C ALA A 172 18.21 -2.23 11.86
N VAL A 173 18.79 -3.20 12.57
CA VAL A 173 19.98 -3.93 12.17
C VAL A 173 19.61 -5.40 12.03
N ALA A 174 19.85 -5.97 10.84
CA ALA A 174 19.60 -7.36 10.52
C ALA A 174 20.83 -8.22 10.83
N MET A 175 20.66 -9.22 11.68
CA MET A 175 21.70 -10.16 12.08
C MET A 175 21.40 -11.52 11.45
N ARG A 176 22.23 -11.94 10.47
CA ARG A 176 22.06 -13.22 9.75
C ARG A 176 21.96 -14.41 10.72
N VAL A 177 21.03 -15.31 10.44
CA VAL A 177 20.94 -16.64 11.09
C VAL A 177 21.45 -17.70 10.12
N GLY A 178 22.37 -18.56 10.56
CA GLY A 178 22.94 -19.62 9.72
C GLY A 178 24.03 -19.14 8.76
N GLY A 179 24.20 -19.88 7.65
CA GLY A 179 25.28 -19.71 6.69
C GLY A 179 24.96 -18.85 5.47
N GLU A 180 23.72 -18.83 5.02
CA GLU A 180 23.32 -18.15 3.77
C GLU A 180 23.37 -16.62 3.88
N PRO A 181 24.04 -15.92 2.95
CA PRO A 181 24.15 -14.47 3.01
C PRO A 181 22.79 -13.77 2.88
N LEU A 182 22.64 -12.63 3.55
CA LEU A 182 21.45 -11.79 3.39
C LEU A 182 21.56 -10.94 2.14
N SER A 183 20.47 -10.89 1.38
CA SER A 183 20.36 -10.06 0.19
C SER A 183 19.63 -8.75 0.52
N CYS A 184 20.24 -7.63 0.15
CA CYS A 184 19.66 -6.30 0.28
C CYS A 184 18.61 -6.08 -0.81
N MET A 185 17.37 -5.75 -0.43
CA MET A 185 16.28 -5.50 -1.36
C MET A 185 15.76 -4.07 -1.23
N THR A 186 15.29 -3.54 -2.35
CA THR A 186 14.53 -2.29 -2.41
C THR A 186 13.05 -2.62 -2.41
N LEU A 187 12.28 -1.90 -1.61
CA LEU A 187 10.83 -2.05 -1.53
C LEU A 187 10.23 -0.72 -1.93
N ASP A 188 9.35 -0.71 -2.92
CA ASP A 188 8.49 0.43 -3.24
C ASP A 188 7.07 0.11 -2.81
N VAL A 189 6.39 1.05 -2.14
CA VAL A 189 5.02 0.85 -1.65
C VAL A 189 4.23 2.09 -2.00
N ASP A 190 3.22 1.92 -2.84
CA ASP A 190 2.30 2.97 -3.24
C ASP A 190 0.88 2.58 -2.81
N LEU A 191 0.43 3.16 -1.69
CA LEU A 191 -0.91 2.92 -1.16
C LEU A 191 -2.01 3.55 -2.01
N ARG A 192 -1.70 4.59 -2.80
CA ARG A 192 -2.66 5.17 -3.75
C ARG A 192 -2.96 4.18 -4.86
N LEU A 193 -1.94 3.44 -5.30
CA LEU A 193 -2.04 2.38 -6.31
C LEU A 193 -2.28 0.99 -5.72
N TRP A 194 -2.39 0.85 -4.40
CA TRP A 194 -2.58 -0.42 -3.70
C TRP A 194 -1.49 -1.46 -3.99
N GLN A 195 -0.27 -1.02 -4.30
CA GLN A 195 0.75 -1.93 -4.80
C GLN A 195 2.06 -1.81 -4.03
N MET A 196 2.81 -2.91 -4.04
CA MET A 196 4.20 -2.91 -3.65
C MET A 196 5.07 -3.60 -4.70
N MET A 197 6.30 -3.14 -4.86
CA MET A 197 7.29 -3.71 -5.75
C MET A 197 8.54 -4.08 -4.98
N ILE A 198 8.99 -5.32 -5.14
CA ILE A 198 10.23 -5.84 -4.57
C ILE A 198 11.27 -5.86 -5.69
N LEU A 199 12.33 -5.08 -5.52
CA LEU A 199 13.41 -4.96 -6.50
C LEU A 199 14.73 -5.42 -5.87
N ALA A 200 15.63 -5.94 -6.69
CA ALA A 200 17.00 -6.19 -6.25
C ALA A 200 17.64 -4.85 -5.82
N GLY A 201 18.25 -4.83 -4.63
CA GLY A 201 18.88 -3.63 -4.09
C GLY A 201 20.31 -3.46 -4.60
N ASN A 202 20.72 -2.21 -4.85
CA ASN A 202 22.13 -1.87 -5.01
C ASN A 202 22.73 -1.56 -3.63
N SER A 203 23.68 -2.39 -3.18
CA SER A 203 24.24 -2.37 -1.81
C SER A 203 25.25 -1.24 -1.54
N THR A 204 25.37 -0.23 -2.41
CA THR A 204 26.45 0.77 -2.36
C THR A 204 26.55 1.55 -1.05
N SER A 205 25.47 1.62 -0.26
CA SER A 205 25.43 2.30 1.05
C SER A 205 25.29 1.36 2.26
N GLY A 206 25.11 0.05 2.05
CA GLY A 206 24.79 -0.91 3.11
C GLY A 206 23.44 -0.68 3.82
N GLN A 207 22.60 0.19 3.27
CA GLN A 207 21.24 0.50 3.75
C GLN A 207 20.19 -0.07 2.78
N CYS A 208 19.27 -0.86 3.31
CA CYS A 208 18.26 -1.60 2.57
C CYS A 208 16.85 -1.18 3.03
N ASP A 209 15.85 -1.34 2.17
CA ASP A 209 14.44 -1.24 2.58
C ASP A 209 13.95 -2.57 3.18
N MET A 210 14.57 -3.67 2.77
CA MET A 210 14.25 -5.03 3.18
C MET A 210 15.52 -5.89 3.12
N MET A 211 15.59 -6.90 4.00
CA MET A 211 16.58 -7.97 3.89
C MET A 211 15.87 -9.27 3.51
N HIS A 212 16.39 -9.96 2.50
CA HIS A 212 15.98 -11.32 2.15
C HIS A 212 16.98 -12.33 2.73
N GLY A 213 16.45 -13.49 3.17
CA GLY A 213 17.18 -14.48 3.96
C GLY A 213 16.79 -14.45 5.43
N GLU A 214 17.18 -15.45 6.21
CA GLU A 214 16.79 -15.58 7.61
C GLU A 214 17.69 -14.75 8.53
N HIS A 215 17.07 -13.93 9.38
CA HIS A 215 17.81 -13.01 10.24
C HIS A 215 16.98 -12.57 11.44
N ALA A 216 17.68 -12.18 12.50
CA ALA A 216 17.10 -11.43 13.61
C ALA A 216 17.12 -9.92 13.32
N LEU A 217 16.20 -9.17 13.93
CA LEU A 217 16.16 -7.70 13.83
C LEU A 217 16.33 -7.05 15.19
N LEU A 218 17.36 -6.21 15.31
CA LEU A 218 17.60 -5.35 16.46
C LEU A 218 17.15 -3.93 16.15
N MET A 219 16.39 -3.32 17.06
CA MET A 219 15.90 -1.95 16.94
C MET A 219 15.75 -1.27 18.31
N LEU A 220 15.53 0.05 18.31
CA LEU A 220 15.12 0.76 19.51
C LEU A 220 13.69 0.37 19.87
N ALA A 221 13.42 0.12 21.15
CA ALA A 221 12.07 -0.20 21.62
C ALA A 221 11.07 0.93 21.28
N SER A 222 11.54 2.19 21.36
CA SER A 222 10.75 3.36 20.99
C SER A 222 10.35 3.40 19.52
N ASP A 223 11.21 2.91 18.61
CA ASP A 223 10.88 2.82 17.19
C ASP A 223 9.95 1.62 16.95
N PHE A 224 10.26 0.44 17.52
CA PHE A 224 9.40 -0.74 17.42
C PHE A 224 7.94 -0.43 17.80
N LEU A 225 7.73 0.24 18.94
CA LEU A 225 6.40 0.58 19.45
C LEU A 225 5.69 1.72 18.67
N GLN A 226 6.37 2.40 17.74
CA GLN A 226 5.75 3.38 16.82
C GLN A 226 5.19 2.75 15.55
N LEU A 227 5.43 1.46 15.31
CA LEU A 227 4.81 0.73 14.21
C LEU A 227 3.29 0.64 14.40
N ALA A 228 2.55 0.56 13.29
CA ALA A 228 1.08 0.46 13.36
C ALA A 228 0.65 -0.86 14.04
N ASP A 229 1.37 -1.94 13.76
CA ASP A 229 1.25 -3.22 14.47
C ASP A 229 2.64 -3.86 14.65
N PRO A 230 3.36 -3.59 15.75
CA PRO A 230 4.71 -4.13 15.99
C PRO A 230 4.77 -5.67 16.02
N PHE A 231 3.64 -6.34 16.24
CA PHE A 231 3.56 -7.80 16.37
C PHE A 231 2.85 -8.45 15.17
N ALA A 232 2.71 -7.72 14.06
CA ALA A 232 2.21 -8.27 12.80
C ALA A 232 3.07 -9.47 12.35
N SER A 233 2.40 -10.51 11.85
CA SER A 233 3.02 -11.76 11.38
C SER A 233 2.57 -12.02 9.93
N PRO A 234 3.45 -12.51 9.03
CA PRO A 234 4.81 -12.96 9.34
C PRO A 234 5.81 -11.81 9.51
N PHE A 235 6.66 -11.95 10.50
CA PHE A 235 7.80 -11.12 10.80
C PHE A 235 9.08 -11.77 10.23
N PRO A 236 9.92 -11.04 9.48
CA PRO A 236 9.87 -9.60 9.22
C PRO A 236 9.12 -9.09 7.97
N PRO A 237 8.50 -9.88 7.06
CA PRO A 237 7.82 -9.33 5.88
C PRO A 237 6.84 -8.17 6.20
N CYS A 238 5.98 -8.34 7.20
CA CYS A 238 5.05 -7.28 7.62
C CYS A 238 5.78 -6.04 8.16
N PHE A 239 6.85 -6.24 8.92
CA PHE A 239 7.69 -5.17 9.44
C PHE A 239 8.28 -4.31 8.31
N TYR A 240 8.80 -4.93 7.25
CA TYR A 240 9.44 -4.21 6.15
C TYR A 240 8.51 -3.24 5.43
N ILE A 241 7.25 -3.63 5.26
CA ILE A 241 6.23 -2.79 4.64
C ILE A 241 5.96 -1.55 5.52
N MET A 242 5.75 -1.75 6.82
CA MET A 242 5.52 -0.64 7.76
C MET A 242 6.74 0.27 7.92
N ALA A 243 7.95 -0.30 7.90
CA ALA A 243 9.21 0.42 7.95
C ALA A 243 9.40 1.28 6.70
N LYS A 244 9.14 0.73 5.50
CA LYS A 244 9.23 1.47 4.23
C LYS A 244 8.29 2.66 4.18
N LEU A 245 7.05 2.49 4.63
CA LEU A 245 6.07 3.60 4.70
C LEU A 245 6.52 4.74 5.62
N ARG A 246 7.40 4.46 6.59
CA ARG A 246 8.04 5.46 7.47
C ARG A 246 9.41 5.93 6.96
N GLN A 247 9.82 5.51 5.77
CA GLN A 247 11.13 5.81 5.16
C GLN A 247 12.32 5.31 6.00
N TRP A 248 12.12 4.22 6.73
CA TRP A 248 13.16 3.62 7.56
C TRP A 248 14.13 2.78 6.73
N LYS A 249 15.39 2.75 7.14
CA LYS A 249 16.42 1.90 6.53
C LYS A 249 16.90 0.82 7.49
N ILE A 250 17.23 -0.34 6.92
CA ILE A 250 17.75 -1.51 7.60
C ILE A 250 19.19 -1.72 7.17
N ARG A 251 20.07 -2.01 8.13
CA ARG A 251 21.47 -2.33 7.83
C ARG A 251 21.75 -3.80 8.03
N ASN A 252 22.52 -4.37 7.10
CA ASN A 252 23.06 -5.72 7.26
C ASN A 252 24.21 -5.70 8.29
N PHE A 253 24.14 -6.61 9.26
CA PHE A 253 25.24 -6.89 10.18
C PHE A 253 25.98 -8.15 9.69
N ASP A 254 26.97 -7.94 8.84
CA ASP A 254 27.77 -8.97 8.17
C ASP A 254 28.94 -9.52 9.01
N LYS A 255 29.37 -8.77 10.03
CA LYS A 255 30.54 -9.11 10.87
C LYS A 255 30.39 -10.45 11.60
N VAL A 256 29.20 -10.77 12.09
CA VAL A 256 28.95 -12.02 12.83
C VAL A 256 27.54 -12.52 12.59
N SER A 257 27.40 -13.83 12.35
CA SER A 257 26.10 -14.50 12.27
C SER A 257 25.71 -15.21 13.57
N LEU A 258 24.40 -15.33 13.76
CA LEU A 258 23.79 -16.22 14.72
C LEU A 258 23.87 -17.66 14.19
N ALA A 259 24.11 -18.61 15.10
CA ALA A 259 24.08 -20.03 14.78
C ALA A 259 22.63 -20.54 14.77
N ARG A 260 22.42 -21.75 14.25
CA ARG A 260 21.14 -22.47 14.37
C ARG A 260 21.28 -23.60 15.37
N ILE A 261 20.27 -23.78 16.22
CA ILE A 261 20.18 -24.90 17.16
C ILE A 261 19.88 -26.19 16.41
N LYS A 262 18.83 -26.17 15.58
CA LYS A 262 18.41 -27.27 14.71
C LYS A 262 17.67 -26.70 13.50
N GLU A 263 17.75 -27.39 12.36
CA GLU A 263 16.90 -27.08 11.21
C GLU A 263 15.45 -27.48 11.54
N LEU A 264 14.52 -26.56 11.30
CA LEU A 264 13.07 -26.78 11.46
C LEU A 264 12.44 -27.03 10.09
N PHE A 265 11.32 -27.76 10.09
CA PHE A 265 10.51 -28.05 8.91
C PHE A 265 11.29 -28.82 7.84
N THR A 266 12.14 -29.75 8.28
CA THR A 266 12.94 -30.60 7.38
C THR A 266 12.07 -31.64 6.66
N ASP A 267 10.99 -32.09 7.31
CA ASP A 267 9.98 -32.94 6.73
C ASP A 267 9.13 -32.18 5.67
N PRO A 268 8.88 -32.76 4.48
CA PRO A 268 8.12 -32.10 3.42
C PRO A 268 6.70 -31.67 3.80
N HIS A 269 6.00 -32.44 4.64
CA HIS A 269 4.65 -32.11 5.07
C HIS A 269 4.65 -30.91 6.02
N ASN A 270 5.57 -30.90 6.99
CA ASN A 270 5.75 -29.78 7.90
C ASN A 270 6.22 -28.51 7.17
N LYS A 271 7.11 -28.65 6.18
CA LYS A 271 7.54 -27.54 5.31
C LYS A 271 6.38 -26.92 4.54
N TRP A 272 5.54 -27.76 3.93
CA TRP A 272 4.34 -27.30 3.23
C TRP A 272 3.39 -26.57 4.19
N LYS A 273 3.14 -27.15 5.37
CA LYS A 273 2.24 -26.56 6.38
C LYS A 273 2.74 -25.21 6.88
N HIS A 274 4.03 -25.09 7.16
CA HIS A 274 4.66 -23.83 7.56
C HIS A 274 4.51 -22.76 6.48
N LYS A 275 4.90 -23.08 5.24
CA LYS A 275 4.81 -22.16 4.11
C LYS A 275 3.38 -21.70 3.87
N ARG A 276 2.41 -22.62 3.94
CA ARG A 276 0.99 -22.29 3.76
C ARG A 276 0.49 -21.32 4.83
N LEU A 277 0.84 -21.54 6.10
CA LEU A 277 0.44 -20.65 7.20
C LEU A 277 1.09 -19.27 7.08
N GLU A 278 2.35 -19.20 6.63
CA GLU A 278 3.03 -17.94 6.36
C GLU A 278 2.32 -17.16 5.24
N GLU A 279 2.02 -17.82 4.10
CA GLU A 279 1.27 -17.25 2.98
C GLU A 279 -0.12 -16.74 3.40
N ASP A 280 -0.85 -17.51 4.20
CA ASP A 280 -2.19 -17.14 4.70
C ASP A 280 -2.12 -15.91 5.64
N ARG A 281 -1.13 -15.85 6.53
CA ARG A 281 -0.89 -14.70 7.43
C ARG A 281 -0.50 -13.45 6.63
N LEU A 282 0.40 -13.58 5.67
CA LEU A 282 0.85 -12.48 4.83
C LEU A 282 -0.29 -11.93 3.96
N THR A 283 -1.11 -12.81 3.39
CA THR A 283 -2.32 -12.44 2.63
C THR A 283 -3.29 -11.63 3.49
N LYS A 284 -3.52 -12.06 4.74
CA LYS A 284 -4.36 -11.32 5.68
C LYS A 284 -3.78 -9.93 5.98
N PHE A 285 -2.47 -9.83 6.16
CA PHE A 285 -1.81 -8.54 6.37
C PHE A 285 -1.94 -7.63 5.13
N TYR A 286 -1.76 -8.15 3.92
CA TYR A 286 -1.96 -7.38 2.69
C TYR A 286 -3.36 -6.80 2.58
N TYR A 287 -4.38 -7.60 2.89
CA TYR A 287 -5.76 -7.14 2.94
C TYR A 287 -5.93 -5.97 3.93
N GLN A 288 -5.41 -6.10 5.14
CA GLN A 288 -5.49 -5.07 6.18
C GLN A 288 -4.69 -3.80 5.83
N ALA A 289 -3.54 -3.95 5.19
CA ALA A 289 -2.67 -2.84 4.78
C ALA A 289 -3.17 -2.13 3.51
N GLY A 290 -4.17 -2.68 2.82
CA GLY A 290 -4.64 -2.18 1.53
C GLY A 290 -3.61 -2.38 0.42
N ILE A 291 -2.93 -3.54 0.41
CA ILE A 291 -2.05 -4.00 -0.67
C ILE A 291 -2.84 -5.04 -1.48
N LYS A 292 -3.05 -4.75 -2.76
CA LYS A 292 -3.82 -5.58 -3.70
C LYS A 292 -2.98 -6.08 -4.88
N LEU A 293 -1.75 -5.60 -5.05
CA LEU A 293 -0.80 -6.05 -6.06
C LEU A 293 0.62 -6.11 -5.49
N VAL A 294 1.27 -7.26 -5.63
CA VAL A 294 2.71 -7.42 -5.35
C VAL A 294 3.42 -7.72 -6.66
N ILE A 295 4.44 -6.93 -6.98
CA ILE A 295 5.31 -7.12 -8.14
C ILE A 295 6.68 -7.57 -7.64
N HIS A 296 7.08 -8.78 -8.04
CA HIS A 296 8.35 -9.37 -7.67
C HIS A 296 9.47 -8.94 -8.62
N SER A 297 10.72 -9.16 -8.22
CA SER A 297 11.90 -8.73 -8.99
C SER A 297 12.06 -9.43 -10.34
N ASP A 298 11.42 -10.58 -10.50
CA ASP A 298 11.36 -11.34 -11.76
C ASP A 298 10.21 -10.88 -12.69
N GLY A 299 9.46 -9.85 -12.29
CA GLY A 299 8.31 -9.33 -13.02
C GLY A 299 6.99 -10.05 -12.73
N ARG A 300 7.00 -11.10 -11.89
CA ARG A 300 5.79 -11.83 -11.48
C ARG A 300 4.85 -10.91 -10.70
N LYS A 301 3.56 -10.93 -11.06
CA LYS A 301 2.50 -10.13 -10.43
C LYS A 301 1.54 -11.03 -9.68
N GLU A 302 1.33 -10.74 -8.41
CA GLU A 302 0.35 -11.43 -7.56
C GLU A 302 -0.73 -10.46 -7.10
N TYR A 303 -1.99 -10.84 -7.26
CA TYR A 303 -3.13 -10.01 -6.90
C TYR A 303 -3.77 -10.51 -5.61
N TYR A 304 -4.06 -9.57 -4.71
CA TYR A 304 -4.66 -9.81 -3.40
C TYR A 304 -5.97 -9.02 -3.24
N GLY A 305 -6.74 -8.94 -4.33
CA GLY A 305 -8.00 -8.21 -4.41
C GLY A 305 -9.12 -9.03 -5.05
N CYS A 306 -10.04 -8.39 -5.76
CA CYS A 306 -11.19 -9.08 -6.34
C CYS A 306 -10.83 -10.00 -7.51
N THR A 307 -11.63 -11.06 -7.68
CA THR A 307 -11.57 -12.03 -8.77
C THR A 307 -12.94 -12.12 -9.47
N LYS A 308 -13.06 -13.01 -10.45
CA LYS A 308 -14.35 -13.30 -11.10
C LYS A 308 -15.36 -13.95 -10.15
N SER A 309 -14.91 -14.58 -9.07
CA SER A 309 -15.75 -15.28 -8.08
C SER A 309 -16.03 -14.45 -6.81
N THR A 310 -15.58 -13.20 -6.74
CA THR A 310 -15.81 -12.31 -5.59
C THR A 310 -16.45 -11.01 -6.03
N ALA A 311 -17.05 -10.29 -5.09
CA ALA A 311 -17.42 -8.90 -5.29
C ALA A 311 -16.23 -8.02 -5.72
N ARG A 312 -16.52 -6.94 -6.45
CA ARG A 312 -15.55 -5.88 -6.73
C ARG A 312 -15.10 -5.20 -5.44
N CYS A 313 -13.96 -4.51 -5.46
CA CYS A 313 -13.31 -4.04 -4.23
C CYS A 313 -14.01 -2.85 -3.54
N PHE A 314 -14.95 -2.20 -4.20
CA PHE A 314 -15.69 -1.04 -3.68
C PHE A 314 -17.19 -1.27 -3.87
N GLY A 315 -18.00 -0.69 -2.97
CA GLY A 315 -19.45 -0.87 -2.96
C GLY A 315 -20.18 -0.17 -4.12
N THR A 316 -21.48 0.08 -3.91
CA THR A 316 -22.27 0.92 -4.81
C THR A 316 -21.72 2.34 -4.83
N ILE A 317 -21.59 2.90 -6.03
CA ILE A 317 -21.08 4.26 -6.23
C ILE A 317 -22.21 5.23 -5.90
N VAL A 318 -21.88 6.31 -5.20
CA VAL A 318 -22.81 7.38 -4.85
C VAL A 318 -22.24 8.67 -5.42
N ASP A 319 -23.07 9.47 -6.09
CA ASP A 319 -22.71 10.77 -6.69
C ASP A 319 -21.44 10.71 -7.59
N ASP A 320 -21.34 9.66 -8.41
CA ASP A 320 -20.21 9.43 -9.34
C ASP A 320 -18.83 9.36 -8.65
N MET A 321 -18.81 9.06 -7.34
CA MET A 321 -17.60 9.02 -6.50
C MET A 321 -17.45 7.67 -5.78
N PRO A 322 -16.56 6.78 -6.24
CA PRO A 322 -16.26 5.53 -5.53
C PRO A 322 -15.54 5.75 -4.19
N GLU A 323 -15.76 4.82 -3.25
CA GLU A 323 -15.18 4.81 -1.89
C GLU A 323 -13.66 5.04 -1.87
N TYR A 324 -12.90 4.43 -2.77
CA TYR A 324 -11.44 4.55 -2.79
C TYR A 324 -10.95 5.98 -3.02
N LEU A 325 -11.77 6.84 -3.66
CA LEU A 325 -11.43 8.25 -3.81
C LEU A 325 -11.53 8.97 -2.46
N TYR A 326 -12.48 8.61 -1.59
CA TYR A 326 -12.56 9.16 -0.23
C TYR A 326 -11.33 8.77 0.61
N GLU A 327 -10.72 7.62 0.33
CA GLU A 327 -9.48 7.17 0.99
C GLU A 327 -8.20 7.83 0.44
N GLY A 328 -8.30 8.72 -0.55
CA GLY A 328 -7.12 9.30 -1.21
C GLY A 328 -6.37 8.31 -2.11
N ARG A 329 -7.04 7.23 -2.52
CA ARG A 329 -6.50 6.17 -3.37
C ARG A 329 -7.12 6.23 -4.77
N TRP A 330 -6.55 5.46 -5.69
CA TRP A 330 -7.07 5.28 -7.05
C TRP A 330 -7.75 3.92 -7.19
N THR A 331 -8.17 3.55 -8.39
CA THR A 331 -8.89 2.30 -8.61
C THR A 331 -8.01 1.11 -8.26
N PRO A 332 -8.51 0.13 -7.48
CA PRO A 332 -7.77 -1.09 -7.18
C PRO A 332 -7.22 -1.78 -8.43
N PRO A 333 -5.96 -2.24 -8.44
CA PRO A 333 -5.33 -2.81 -9.64
C PRO A 333 -6.00 -4.11 -10.11
N CYS A 334 -6.57 -4.89 -9.19
CA CYS A 334 -7.40 -6.06 -9.52
C CYS A 334 -8.70 -5.68 -10.24
N CYS A 335 -9.30 -4.52 -9.91
CA CYS A 335 -10.48 -4.01 -10.58
C CYS A 335 -10.13 -3.52 -12.00
N LEU A 336 -9.05 -2.74 -12.14
CA LEU A 336 -8.55 -2.34 -13.46
C LEU A 336 -8.20 -3.56 -14.32
N ARG A 337 -7.63 -4.63 -13.75
CA ARG A 337 -7.39 -5.89 -14.49
C ARG A 337 -8.69 -6.49 -15.04
N ALA A 338 -9.72 -6.60 -14.19
CA ALA A 338 -11.02 -7.14 -14.58
C ALA A 338 -11.74 -6.25 -15.62
N LEU A 339 -11.64 -4.93 -15.51
CA LEU A 339 -12.18 -3.99 -16.51
C LEU A 339 -11.48 -4.16 -17.87
N ARG A 340 -10.15 -4.26 -17.89
CA ARG A 340 -9.40 -4.55 -19.12
C ARG A 340 -9.84 -5.89 -19.73
N GLU A 341 -9.99 -6.93 -18.92
CA GLU A 341 -10.43 -8.25 -19.37
C GLU A 341 -11.84 -8.22 -19.97
N THR A 342 -12.77 -7.55 -19.29
CA THR A 342 -14.16 -7.38 -19.75
C THR A 342 -14.22 -6.53 -21.02
N ALA A 343 -13.46 -5.44 -21.11
CA ALA A 343 -13.41 -4.60 -22.30
C ALA A 343 -12.92 -5.36 -23.53
N ARG A 344 -11.81 -6.11 -23.41
CA ARG A 344 -11.31 -6.93 -24.52
C ARG A 344 -12.35 -7.97 -24.96
N TYR A 345 -12.97 -8.66 -23.99
CA TYR A 345 -14.02 -9.63 -24.28
C TYR A 345 -15.19 -8.99 -25.05
N VAL A 346 -15.70 -7.84 -24.60
CA VAL A 346 -16.79 -7.13 -25.29
C VAL A 346 -16.38 -6.72 -26.69
N PHE A 347 -15.18 -6.17 -26.88
CA PHE A 347 -14.71 -5.75 -28.21
C PHE A 347 -14.62 -6.94 -29.16
N GLU A 348 -14.09 -8.08 -28.71
CA GLU A 348 -14.02 -9.31 -29.49
C GLU A 348 -15.41 -9.83 -29.91
N ILE A 349 -16.41 -9.75 -29.02
CA ILE A 349 -17.79 -10.13 -29.35
C ILE A 349 -18.40 -9.19 -30.39
N LEU A 350 -18.25 -7.87 -30.21
CA LEU A 350 -18.79 -6.88 -31.13
C LEU A 350 -18.14 -6.98 -32.52
N ASP A 351 -16.81 -7.17 -32.58
CA ASP A 351 -16.09 -7.39 -33.83
C ASP A 351 -16.55 -8.68 -34.53
N LYS A 352 -16.71 -9.78 -33.78
CA LYS A 352 -17.19 -11.06 -34.32
C LYS A 352 -18.61 -10.98 -34.87
N GLU A 353 -19.47 -10.20 -34.23
CA GLU A 353 -20.87 -10.00 -34.63
C GLU A 353 -21.05 -8.82 -35.61
N ASN A 354 -19.95 -8.24 -36.10
CA ASN A 354 -19.94 -7.08 -37.02
C ASN A 354 -20.71 -5.85 -36.51
N VAL A 355 -20.71 -5.63 -35.19
CA VAL A 355 -21.29 -4.43 -34.57
C VAL A 355 -20.27 -3.31 -34.60
N ARG A 356 -20.62 -2.20 -35.25
CA ARG A 356 -19.75 -1.01 -35.26
C ARG A 356 -19.80 -0.34 -33.90
N TYR A 357 -18.67 -0.37 -33.19
CA TYR A 357 -18.48 0.33 -31.92
C TYR A 357 -17.37 1.37 -32.00
N TRP A 358 -17.28 2.23 -30.98
CA TRP A 358 -16.15 3.12 -30.74
C TRP A 358 -15.95 3.34 -29.24
N LEU A 359 -14.72 3.56 -28.80
CA LEU A 359 -14.45 4.02 -27.44
C LEU A 359 -15.13 5.38 -27.21
N GLU A 360 -15.76 5.54 -26.05
CA GLU A 360 -16.51 6.73 -25.68
C GLU A 360 -16.00 7.30 -24.34
N GLY A 361 -16.38 8.55 -24.04
CA GLY A 361 -16.21 9.12 -22.69
C GLY A 361 -14.80 9.02 -22.10
N GLY A 362 -14.73 8.56 -20.85
CA GLY A 362 -13.47 8.39 -20.10
C GLY A 362 -12.53 7.34 -20.72
N SER A 363 -13.09 6.33 -21.38
CA SER A 363 -12.33 5.26 -22.02
C SER A 363 -11.54 5.74 -23.24
N LEU A 364 -12.17 6.52 -24.13
CA LEU A 364 -11.47 7.15 -25.25
C LEU A 364 -10.40 8.14 -24.76
N LEU A 365 -10.70 8.86 -23.68
CA LEU A 365 -9.77 9.80 -23.08
C LEU A 365 -8.55 9.09 -22.47
N GLY A 366 -8.74 7.97 -21.79
CA GLY A 366 -7.67 7.10 -21.29
C GLY A 366 -6.82 6.53 -22.43
N ALA A 367 -7.46 6.03 -23.50
CA ALA A 367 -6.76 5.57 -24.69
C ALA A 367 -5.84 6.66 -25.28
N ALA A 368 -6.35 7.89 -25.43
CA ALA A 368 -5.59 9.02 -25.96
C ALA A 368 -4.47 9.53 -25.04
N ARG A 369 -4.57 9.30 -23.72
CA ARG A 369 -3.58 9.77 -22.72
C ARG A 369 -2.47 8.76 -22.45
N ASN A 370 -2.85 7.52 -22.17
CA ASN A 370 -1.95 6.49 -21.64
C ASN A 370 -2.19 5.11 -22.27
N GLY A 371 -3.05 5.00 -23.30
CA GLY A 371 -3.34 3.74 -23.97
C GLY A 371 -4.06 2.71 -23.08
N ASP A 372 -4.70 3.17 -22.00
CA ASP A 372 -5.28 2.33 -20.96
C ASP A 372 -6.38 3.09 -20.21
N ILE A 373 -7.10 2.42 -19.32
CA ILE A 373 -8.12 3.02 -18.46
C ILE A 373 -7.47 4.13 -17.60
N ILE A 374 -8.20 5.23 -17.37
CA ILE A 374 -7.75 6.28 -16.44
C ILE A 374 -7.59 5.65 -15.05
N PRO A 375 -6.45 5.82 -14.33
CA PRO A 375 -6.17 5.02 -13.13
C PRO A 375 -7.18 5.14 -11.97
N TRP A 376 -8.04 6.15 -12.00
CA TRP A 376 -9.09 6.42 -11.01
C TRP A 376 -10.51 6.27 -11.58
N ASP A 377 -10.67 5.74 -12.79
CA ASP A 377 -11.97 5.33 -13.36
C ASP A 377 -12.39 3.94 -12.89
N TYR A 378 -13.68 3.64 -12.94
CA TYR A 378 -14.26 2.40 -12.40
C TYR A 378 -15.02 1.54 -13.42
N ASP A 379 -15.18 2.01 -14.66
CA ASP A 379 -15.90 1.35 -15.75
C ASP A 379 -15.19 1.60 -17.10
N VAL A 380 -15.81 1.08 -18.16
CA VAL A 380 -15.40 1.31 -19.55
C VAL A 380 -16.65 1.68 -20.36
N ASP A 381 -16.58 2.72 -21.18
CA ASP A 381 -17.68 3.18 -22.02
C ASP A 381 -17.36 2.99 -23.50
N ILE A 382 -18.33 2.46 -24.24
CA ILE A 382 -18.31 2.44 -25.69
C ILE A 382 -19.64 2.91 -26.28
N GLY A 383 -19.58 3.51 -27.47
CA GLY A 383 -20.76 3.77 -28.29
C GLY A 383 -20.91 2.70 -29.37
N ILE A 384 -22.16 2.41 -29.76
CA ILE A 384 -22.49 1.55 -30.92
C ILE A 384 -23.51 2.24 -31.82
N TYR A 385 -23.60 1.80 -33.08
CA TYR A 385 -24.77 2.12 -33.90
C TYR A 385 -25.98 1.31 -33.44
N ARG A 386 -27.09 1.99 -33.11
CA ARG A 386 -28.34 1.35 -32.68
C ARG A 386 -28.87 0.34 -33.69
N ASP A 387 -28.72 0.62 -34.98
CA ASP A 387 -29.17 -0.27 -36.06
C ASP A 387 -28.40 -1.60 -36.10
N ASP A 388 -27.24 -1.69 -35.45
CA ASP A 388 -26.44 -2.91 -35.38
C ASP A 388 -26.87 -3.85 -34.26
N ILE A 389 -27.76 -3.41 -33.34
CA ILE A 389 -28.27 -4.26 -32.25
C ILE A 389 -28.90 -5.55 -32.81
N GLY A 390 -29.66 -5.46 -33.91
CA GLY A 390 -30.33 -6.63 -34.51
C GLY A 390 -29.37 -7.69 -35.06
N GLN A 391 -28.12 -7.32 -35.33
CA GLN A 391 -27.09 -8.20 -35.87
C GLN A 391 -26.40 -9.02 -34.77
N SER A 392 -26.37 -8.49 -33.53
CA SER A 392 -25.76 -9.11 -32.38
C SER A 392 -26.74 -10.01 -31.62
N SER A 393 -26.42 -11.30 -31.48
CA SER A 393 -27.17 -12.18 -30.58
C SER A 393 -27.12 -11.69 -29.14
N HIS A 394 -25.93 -11.30 -28.67
CA HIS A 394 -25.74 -10.86 -27.29
C HIS A 394 -26.58 -9.61 -26.96
N LEU A 395 -26.57 -8.60 -27.83
CA LEU A 395 -27.35 -7.37 -27.59
C LEU A 395 -28.85 -7.59 -27.72
N LYS A 396 -29.31 -8.46 -28.65
CA LYS A 396 -30.74 -8.82 -28.73
C LYS A 396 -31.21 -9.52 -27.46
N ASP A 397 -30.49 -10.55 -27.04
CA ASP A 397 -30.86 -11.33 -25.86
C ASP A 397 -30.85 -10.42 -24.61
N ALA A 398 -29.83 -9.56 -24.47
CA ALA A 398 -29.72 -8.60 -23.37
C ALA A 398 -30.83 -7.54 -23.38
N ALA A 399 -31.38 -7.20 -24.56
CA ALA A 399 -32.48 -6.25 -24.69
C ALA A 399 -33.79 -6.83 -24.16
N GLU A 400 -33.94 -8.15 -24.21
CA GLU A 400 -35.12 -8.86 -23.71
C GLU A 400 -34.95 -9.26 -22.24
N ASN A 401 -33.80 -9.85 -21.88
CA ASN A 401 -33.56 -10.39 -20.55
C ASN A 401 -32.08 -10.30 -20.15
N ARG A 402 -31.83 -10.11 -18.85
CA ARG A 402 -30.50 -10.34 -18.27
C ARG A 402 -30.10 -11.81 -18.45
N PHE A 403 -28.90 -12.08 -18.95
CA PHE A 403 -28.35 -13.43 -19.06
C PHE A 403 -26.86 -13.51 -18.71
N VAL A 404 -26.38 -14.72 -18.46
CA VAL A 404 -24.97 -15.04 -18.20
C VAL A 404 -24.47 -15.91 -19.35
N ASP A 405 -23.38 -15.50 -20.01
CA ASP A 405 -22.80 -16.27 -21.09
C ASP A 405 -21.94 -17.46 -20.61
N GLU A 406 -21.45 -18.26 -21.56
CA GLU A 406 -20.62 -19.43 -21.30
C GLU A 406 -19.30 -19.12 -20.58
N LEU A 407 -18.80 -17.89 -20.69
CA LEU A 407 -17.57 -17.43 -20.02
C LEU A 407 -17.88 -16.77 -18.67
N GLY A 408 -19.15 -16.65 -18.29
CA GLY A 408 -19.60 -16.10 -17.02
C GLY A 408 -19.71 -14.58 -16.97
N TYR A 409 -19.70 -13.87 -18.11
CA TYR A 409 -20.04 -12.44 -18.12
C TYR A 409 -21.56 -12.27 -18.12
N VAL A 410 -22.01 -11.17 -17.53
CA VAL A 410 -23.44 -10.87 -17.42
C VAL A 410 -23.79 -9.78 -18.40
N TRP A 411 -24.72 -10.06 -19.30
CA TRP A 411 -25.25 -9.08 -20.24
C TRP A 411 -26.65 -8.67 -19.81
N GLU A 412 -26.89 -7.36 -19.75
CA GLU A 412 -28.19 -6.82 -19.35
C GLU A 412 -28.46 -5.46 -20.01
N LYS A 413 -29.74 -5.09 -20.07
CA LYS A 413 -30.16 -3.73 -20.36
C LYS A 413 -30.11 -2.89 -19.08
N GLY A 414 -29.50 -1.70 -19.16
CA GLY A 414 -29.41 -0.77 -18.05
C GLY A 414 -30.81 -0.36 -17.56
N SER A 415 -30.99 -0.30 -16.24
CA SER A 415 -32.27 0.10 -15.63
C SER A 415 -32.50 1.62 -15.64
N GLU A 416 -31.43 2.40 -15.77
CA GLU A 416 -31.41 3.87 -15.65
C GLU A 416 -31.43 4.60 -17.01
N GLY A 417 -31.42 3.88 -18.13
CA GLY A 417 -31.40 4.46 -19.47
C GLY A 417 -31.42 3.42 -20.59
N ASP A 418 -31.44 3.88 -21.84
CA ASP A 418 -31.42 2.99 -23.02
C ASP A 418 -29.99 2.60 -23.41
N PHE A 419 -29.29 1.90 -22.52
CA PHE A 419 -27.93 1.37 -22.74
C PHE A 419 -27.83 -0.09 -22.30
N PHE A 420 -26.77 -0.78 -22.72
CA PHE A 420 -26.47 -2.15 -22.27
C PHE A 420 -25.28 -2.13 -21.33
N ARG A 421 -25.23 -3.10 -20.42
CA ARG A 421 -24.15 -3.29 -19.46
C ARG A 421 -23.65 -4.71 -19.53
N VAL A 422 -22.33 -4.86 -19.60
CA VAL A 422 -21.65 -6.16 -19.53
C VAL A 422 -20.80 -6.21 -18.27
N GLN A 423 -21.23 -7.02 -17.29
CA GLN A 423 -20.52 -7.15 -16.02
C GLN A 423 -19.50 -8.30 -16.05
N TYR A 424 -18.42 -8.15 -15.30
CA TYR A 424 -17.34 -9.13 -15.23
C TYR A 424 -17.83 -10.51 -14.76
N SER A 425 -18.75 -10.54 -13.80
CA SER A 425 -19.51 -11.75 -13.43
C SER A 425 -20.73 -11.41 -12.60
N GLU A 426 -21.55 -12.43 -12.29
CA GLU A 426 -22.67 -12.27 -11.36
C GLU A 426 -22.27 -11.78 -9.97
N GLN A 427 -21.06 -12.14 -9.53
CA GLN A 427 -20.52 -11.69 -8.25
C GLN A 427 -19.79 -10.35 -8.39
N ASN A 428 -19.18 -10.07 -9.55
CA ASN A 428 -18.30 -8.93 -9.76
C ASN A 428 -18.88 -7.93 -10.77
N HIS A 429 -19.47 -6.85 -10.27
CA HIS A 429 -20.18 -5.85 -11.07
C HIS A 429 -19.28 -4.73 -11.63
N LEU A 430 -17.99 -5.00 -11.86
CA LEU A 430 -17.18 -4.17 -12.76
C LEU A 430 -17.70 -4.37 -14.18
N HIS A 431 -17.80 -3.32 -14.98
CA HIS A 431 -18.57 -3.40 -16.21
C HIS A 431 -18.03 -2.55 -17.36
N VAL A 432 -18.51 -2.91 -18.55
CA VAL A 432 -18.47 -2.11 -19.76
C VAL A 432 -19.90 -1.64 -20.06
N ASP A 433 -20.10 -0.35 -20.22
CA ASP A 433 -21.37 0.25 -20.67
C ASP A 433 -21.34 0.50 -22.17
N ILE A 434 -22.41 0.10 -22.84
CA ILE A 434 -22.57 0.13 -24.29
C ILE A 434 -23.74 1.05 -24.62
N HIS A 435 -23.44 2.22 -25.18
CA HIS A 435 -24.39 3.29 -25.46
C HIS A 435 -24.82 3.26 -26.93
N PRO A 436 -26.08 2.92 -27.26
CA PRO A 436 -26.58 2.94 -28.63
C PRO A 436 -26.86 4.37 -29.11
N PHE A 437 -26.31 4.75 -30.26
CA PHE A 437 -26.59 6.01 -30.93
C PHE A 437 -27.21 5.78 -32.31
N TYR A 438 -28.01 6.73 -32.77
CA TYR A 438 -28.54 6.77 -34.14
C TYR A 438 -28.32 8.15 -34.76
N SER A 439 -28.20 8.20 -36.09
CA SER A 439 -28.01 9.46 -36.82
C SER A 439 -29.34 10.17 -37.05
N ARG A 440 -29.41 11.44 -36.65
CA ARG A 440 -30.50 12.36 -36.96
C ARG A 440 -29.91 13.54 -37.71
N ASN A 441 -30.09 13.56 -39.04
CA ASN A 441 -29.57 14.61 -39.93
C ASN A 441 -28.04 14.84 -39.79
N GLY A 442 -27.25 13.77 -39.70
CA GLY A 442 -25.79 13.85 -39.59
C GLY A 442 -25.27 14.16 -38.18
N THR A 443 -26.15 14.14 -37.17
CA THR A 443 -25.80 14.24 -35.75
C THR A 443 -26.14 12.93 -35.05
N MET A 444 -25.17 12.32 -34.38
CA MET A 444 -25.39 11.15 -33.53
C MET A 444 -26.08 11.57 -32.24
N THR A 445 -27.19 10.90 -31.92
CA THR A 445 -28.04 11.17 -30.76
C THR A 445 -28.53 9.86 -30.14
N LYS A 446 -29.10 9.95 -28.94
CA LYS A 446 -29.73 8.85 -28.19
C LYS A 446 -30.95 9.38 -27.41
N ASP A 447 -31.77 8.46 -26.91
CA ASP A 447 -33.05 8.78 -26.27
C ASP A 447 -32.90 9.26 -24.81
N THR A 448 -31.78 8.93 -24.14
CA THR A 448 -31.53 9.23 -22.73
C THR A 448 -30.15 9.81 -22.48
N TRP A 449 -30.04 10.82 -21.61
CA TRP A 449 -28.79 11.55 -21.33
C TRP A 449 -28.58 11.76 -19.82
N PHE A 450 -27.33 11.65 -19.36
CA PHE A 450 -26.95 11.89 -17.97
C PHE A 450 -26.63 13.37 -17.73
N ARG A 451 -27.53 14.09 -17.03
CA ARG A 451 -27.41 15.54 -16.81
C ARG A 451 -26.13 15.97 -16.08
N THR A 452 -25.54 15.10 -15.26
CA THR A 452 -24.31 15.37 -14.51
C THR A 452 -23.04 15.25 -15.38
N HIS A 453 -23.15 14.64 -16.56
CA HIS A 453 -22.02 14.30 -17.43
C HIS A 453 -22.00 15.20 -18.66
N ARG A 454 -21.19 16.27 -18.64
CA ARG A 454 -21.04 17.20 -19.78
C ARG A 454 -20.70 16.48 -21.09
N GLN A 455 -19.89 15.44 -21.01
CA GLN A 455 -19.42 14.65 -22.15
C GLN A 455 -20.51 13.78 -22.79
N ASP A 456 -21.60 13.54 -22.07
CA ASP A 456 -22.76 12.82 -22.58
C ASP A 456 -23.65 13.77 -23.38
N THR A 457 -23.22 14.06 -24.60
CA THR A 457 -23.86 14.99 -25.53
C THR A 457 -23.93 14.42 -26.95
N GLU A 458 -24.86 14.94 -27.75
CA GLU A 458 -24.89 14.73 -29.20
C GLU A 458 -23.59 15.18 -29.86
N PHE A 459 -23.20 14.53 -30.96
CA PHE A 459 -21.99 14.87 -31.70
C PHE A 459 -22.15 14.66 -33.21
N PRO A 460 -21.37 15.36 -34.05
CA PRO A 460 -21.42 15.17 -35.51
C PRO A 460 -21.02 13.75 -35.95
N GLU A 461 -21.82 13.14 -36.82
CA GLU A 461 -21.60 11.78 -37.32
C GLU A 461 -20.31 11.63 -38.15
N HIS A 462 -19.77 12.73 -38.68
CA HIS A 462 -18.52 12.68 -39.45
C HIS A 462 -17.34 12.14 -38.64
N TYR A 463 -17.37 12.24 -37.30
CA TYR A 463 -16.36 11.64 -36.44
C TYR A 463 -16.34 10.10 -36.51
N LEU A 464 -17.41 9.46 -36.99
CA LEU A 464 -17.50 8.01 -37.15
C LEU A 464 -17.29 7.54 -38.60
N LYS A 465 -17.04 8.46 -39.55
CA LYS A 465 -16.96 8.17 -40.99
C LYS A 465 -15.63 8.67 -41.60
N PRO A 466 -14.58 7.83 -41.65
CA PRO A 466 -14.51 6.47 -41.11
C PRO A 466 -14.21 6.46 -39.60
N LEU A 467 -14.44 5.31 -38.96
CA LEU A 467 -13.83 5.00 -37.67
C LEU A 467 -12.31 4.81 -37.86
N THR A 468 -11.56 5.03 -36.78
CA THR A 468 -10.13 4.76 -36.71
C THR A 468 -9.84 3.71 -35.63
N GLN A 469 -8.57 3.44 -35.37
CA GLN A 469 -8.13 2.49 -34.35
C GLN A 469 -7.16 3.19 -33.40
N ILE A 470 -7.24 2.87 -32.11
CA ILE A 470 -6.34 3.38 -31.07
C ILE A 470 -5.95 2.27 -30.11
N ASN A 471 -4.72 2.29 -29.61
CA ASN A 471 -4.31 1.35 -28.58
C ASN A 471 -5.06 1.65 -27.28
N PHE A 472 -5.80 0.68 -26.77
CA PHE A 472 -6.49 0.75 -25.50
C PHE A 472 -6.47 -0.63 -24.85
N VAL A 473 -6.14 -0.67 -23.56
CA VAL A 473 -6.08 -1.91 -22.76
C VAL A 473 -5.22 -3.01 -23.42
N GLY A 474 -4.22 -2.65 -24.21
CA GLY A 474 -3.32 -3.60 -24.87
C GLY A 474 -3.85 -4.25 -26.16
N MET A 475 -4.92 -3.71 -26.76
CA MET A 475 -5.37 -4.06 -28.11
C MET A 475 -5.69 -2.81 -28.93
N MET A 476 -5.80 -2.97 -30.25
CA MET A 476 -6.31 -1.91 -31.12
C MET A 476 -7.83 -1.92 -31.04
N ALA A 477 -8.41 -0.88 -30.44
CA ALA A 477 -9.84 -0.71 -30.31
C ALA A 477 -10.35 0.36 -31.29
N SER A 478 -11.60 0.21 -31.75
CA SER A 478 -12.26 1.18 -32.61
C SER A 478 -12.45 2.53 -31.90
N ALA A 479 -12.23 3.63 -32.61
CA ALA A 479 -12.36 4.99 -32.09
C ALA A 479 -12.92 5.95 -33.14
N PRO A 480 -13.47 7.11 -32.72
CA PRO A 480 -13.80 8.17 -33.66
C PRO A 480 -12.54 8.68 -34.38
N ASN A 481 -12.65 9.04 -35.66
CA ASN A 481 -11.58 9.78 -36.32
C ASN A 481 -11.34 11.13 -35.63
N ASN A 482 -10.15 11.70 -35.84
CA ASN A 482 -9.77 12.97 -35.22
C ASN A 482 -9.98 12.96 -33.69
N VAL A 483 -9.56 11.87 -33.01
CA VAL A 483 -9.75 11.59 -31.57
C VAL A 483 -9.57 12.83 -30.69
N LYS A 484 -8.51 13.61 -30.91
CA LYS A 484 -8.26 14.85 -30.15
C LYS A 484 -9.42 15.83 -30.28
N SER A 485 -9.86 16.13 -31.50
CA SER A 485 -10.96 17.06 -31.76
C SER A 485 -12.27 16.56 -31.16
N PHE A 486 -12.54 15.26 -31.27
CA PHE A 486 -13.74 14.64 -30.66
C PHE A 486 -13.73 14.78 -29.13
N LEU A 487 -12.61 14.51 -28.48
CA LEU A 487 -12.45 14.65 -27.03
C LEU A 487 -12.56 16.11 -26.59
N GLU A 488 -11.95 17.05 -27.32
CA GLU A 488 -12.03 18.48 -27.02
C GLU A 488 -13.45 19.03 -27.21
N PHE A 489 -14.21 18.50 -28.18
CA PHE A 489 -15.63 18.81 -28.34
C PHE A 489 -16.45 18.40 -27.10
N LYS A 490 -16.23 17.18 -26.58
CA LYS A 490 -16.99 16.65 -25.43
C LYS A 490 -16.55 17.24 -24.09
N PHE A 491 -15.25 17.28 -23.82
CA PHE A 491 -14.71 17.63 -22.50
C PHE A 491 -14.17 19.06 -22.40
N GLY A 492 -13.91 19.72 -23.53
CA GLY A 492 -13.24 21.02 -23.61
C GLY A 492 -11.77 20.92 -24.02
N GLU A 493 -11.24 22.05 -24.48
CA GLU A 493 -9.87 22.17 -25.02
C GLU A 493 -8.82 21.73 -24.01
N GLY A 494 -7.78 21.02 -24.49
CA GLY A 494 -6.64 20.61 -23.67
C GLY A 494 -6.91 19.44 -22.72
N VAL A 495 -8.09 18.80 -22.77
CA VAL A 495 -8.46 17.70 -21.87
C VAL A 495 -7.40 16.59 -21.84
N ILE A 496 -6.80 16.22 -22.97
CA ILE A 496 -5.82 15.13 -23.02
C ILE A 496 -4.58 15.47 -22.16
N GLY A 497 -4.04 16.69 -22.31
CA GLY A 497 -2.83 17.12 -21.60
C GLY A 497 -3.05 17.60 -20.17
N GLN A 498 -4.30 17.83 -19.74
CA GLN A 498 -4.63 18.41 -18.43
C GLN A 498 -5.57 17.47 -17.65
N PRO A 499 -5.05 16.38 -17.06
CA PRO A 499 -5.86 15.47 -16.26
C PRO A 499 -6.45 16.19 -15.04
N ARG A 500 -7.76 16.06 -14.86
CA ARG A 500 -8.44 16.47 -13.63
C ARG A 500 -8.44 15.28 -12.68
N TYR A 501 -7.61 15.39 -11.64
CA TYR A 501 -7.56 14.39 -10.59
C TYR A 501 -8.76 14.55 -9.64
N PRO A 502 -9.22 13.46 -9.01
CA PRO A 502 -10.18 13.51 -7.92
C PRO A 502 -9.78 14.55 -6.87
N ASN A 503 -10.69 15.45 -6.51
CA ASN A 503 -10.41 16.50 -5.51
C ASN A 503 -10.81 16.04 -4.11
N PHE A 504 -9.85 15.43 -3.42
CA PHE A 504 -10.01 14.91 -2.06
C PHE A 504 -10.36 15.96 -0.99
N LYS A 505 -10.19 17.26 -1.28
CA LYS A 505 -10.54 18.35 -0.33
C LYS A 505 -12.00 18.79 -0.43
N LYS A 506 -12.71 18.43 -1.51
CA LYS A 506 -14.16 18.62 -1.59
C LYS A 506 -14.94 17.54 -0.83
N VAL A 507 -14.21 16.61 -0.21
CA VAL A 507 -14.70 15.35 0.35
C VAL A 507 -14.62 15.33 1.90
N GLN A 508 -13.90 16.29 2.52
CA GLN A 508 -13.82 16.46 3.97
C GLN A 508 -14.71 17.58 4.48
#